data_AF-A0A8S4G2K6-F1
#
_entry.id   AF-A0A8S4G2K6-F1
#
_cell.length_a   1.000
_cell.length_b   1.000
_cell.length_c   1.000
_cell.angle_alpha   90.00
_cell.angle_beta   90.00
_cell.angle_gamma   90.00
#
_symmetry.space_group_name_H-M   'P 1'
#
loop_
_entity.id
_entity.type
_entity.pdbx_description
1 polymer ?
#
loop_
_entity_poly.entity_id
_entity_poly.type
_entity_poly.pdbx_seq_one_letter_code
_entity_poly.pdbx_strand_id
1 'polypeptide(L)'
;MSVQECFVERVKKDAYTKLQVNGVRTILALENETISVECSSLIAGRCEVKINATKADAGEWHCHIGTSTVGLESKQKIVVRIVDKLAAVEPNLTVVHARPATLLCVSAQTLTPLSYCRFEPPSGSPFSISPEVTEDKAILGRYYFPANRSLDGGACAVRLRRVRHDDRGAWTCAAGLDDGNEYVDVIHLEVQGDLDGGACAVRVRRVRHDDRGAWTCAAGLDDGNEYVDVIHLEVQGYYTMSTASVTGITFGSIAAIAVLVILGVSAWKKKTFLTGRARPEAREMAEEHEMAAVPAETGRTPVGSQRTIPSVIVESPSEPSTSIRHEH
;
A
#
# COMPACT_ATOMS: atom_id res chain seq x y z
N MET A 1 16.93 -10.41 -48.91
CA MET A 1 16.00 -9.27 -48.77
C MET A 1 14.61 -9.75 -49.17
N SER A 2 13.74 -10.00 -48.20
CA SER A 2 12.31 -10.12 -48.45
C SER A 2 11.63 -9.17 -47.46
N VAL A 3 11.39 -7.96 -47.95
CA VAL A 3 10.44 -7.03 -47.33
C VAL A 3 9.10 -7.72 -47.45
N GLN A 4 8.53 -8.13 -46.31
CA GLN A 4 7.14 -8.58 -46.28
C GLN A 4 6.32 -7.34 -45.91
N GLU A 5 5.55 -6.91 -46.90
CA GLU A 5 4.82 -5.65 -46.97
C GLU A 5 4.02 -5.38 -45.69
N CYS A 6 4.25 -4.20 -45.11
CA CYS A 6 3.35 -3.62 -44.11
C CYS A 6 2.03 -3.26 -44.80
N PHE A 7 1.02 -4.11 -44.63
CA PHE A 7 -0.34 -3.80 -45.04
C PHE A 7 -0.94 -2.82 -44.01
N VAL A 8 -1.09 -1.56 -44.40
CA VAL A 8 -1.86 -0.57 -43.62
C VAL A 8 -3.33 -0.80 -43.96
N GLU A 9 -3.99 -1.62 -43.15
CA GLU A 9 -5.44 -1.71 -43.17
C GLU A 9 -6.03 -0.44 -42.52
N ARG A 10 -6.99 0.17 -43.18
CA ARG A 10 -7.76 1.33 -42.69
C ARG A 10 -8.23 0.99 -41.26
N VAL A 11 -7.94 1.85 -40.28
CA VAL A 11 -8.32 1.70 -38.85
C VAL A 11 -9.84 1.48 -38.76
N LYS A 12 -10.28 0.23 -38.86
CA LYS A 12 -11.50 -0.18 -38.18
C LYS A 12 -11.15 -0.05 -36.70
N LYS A 13 -12.00 0.61 -35.92
CA LYS A 13 -11.91 0.48 -34.46
C LYS A 13 -11.81 -1.01 -34.17
N ASP A 14 -10.71 -1.46 -33.57
CA ASP A 14 -10.57 -2.86 -33.23
C ASP A 14 -11.77 -3.23 -32.35
N ALA A 15 -12.55 -4.22 -32.78
CA ALA A 15 -13.78 -4.66 -32.11
C ALA A 15 -13.51 -5.43 -30.80
N TYR A 16 -12.30 -5.24 -30.24
CA TYR A 16 -11.79 -5.91 -29.08
C TYR A 16 -10.73 -5.03 -28.41
N THR A 17 -10.53 -5.19 -27.10
CA THR A 17 -9.58 -4.41 -26.29
C THR A 17 -8.56 -5.36 -25.65
N LYS A 18 -7.27 -5.01 -25.74
CA LYS A 18 -6.17 -5.75 -25.09
C LYS A 18 -5.79 -5.07 -23.77
N LEU A 19 -5.74 -5.85 -22.69
CA LEU A 19 -5.43 -5.38 -21.33
C LEU A 19 -4.32 -6.22 -20.69
N GLN A 20 -3.70 -5.67 -19.66
CA GLN A 20 -2.83 -6.41 -18.73
C GLN A 20 -3.52 -6.45 -17.36
N VAL A 21 -3.90 -7.65 -16.92
CA VAL A 21 -4.56 -7.88 -15.62
C VAL A 21 -3.68 -8.83 -14.82
N ASN A 22 -3.16 -8.37 -13.69
CA ASN A 22 -2.26 -9.16 -12.83
C ASN A 22 -1.07 -9.79 -13.58
N GLY A 23 -0.52 -9.08 -14.58
CA GLY A 23 0.60 -9.55 -15.41
C GLY A 23 0.22 -10.55 -16.50
N VAL A 24 -1.08 -10.86 -16.66
CA VAL A 24 -1.61 -11.72 -17.73
C VAL A 24 -2.26 -10.86 -18.80
N ARG A 25 -1.98 -11.18 -20.07
CA ARG A 25 -2.63 -10.54 -21.22
C ARG A 25 -4.08 -11.00 -21.30
N THR A 26 -5.01 -10.06 -21.20
CA THR A 26 -6.45 -10.33 -21.32
C THR A 26 -6.98 -9.66 -22.58
N ILE A 27 -7.75 -10.39 -23.38
CA ILE A 27 -8.42 -9.91 -24.58
C ILE A 27 -9.92 -9.89 -24.31
N LEU A 28 -10.52 -8.71 -24.39
CA LEU A 28 -11.96 -8.52 -24.34
C LEU A 28 -12.48 -8.48 -25.77
N ALA A 29 -13.21 -9.51 -26.19
CA ALA A 29 -13.68 -9.69 -27.56
C ALA A 29 -15.20 -9.62 -27.61
N LEU A 30 -15.73 -8.95 -28.63
CA LEU A 30 -17.15 -9.02 -28.95
C LEU A 30 -17.49 -10.32 -29.68
N GLU A 31 -18.69 -10.84 -29.44
CA GLU A 31 -19.19 -12.02 -30.15
C GLU A 31 -19.37 -11.72 -31.65
N ASN A 32 -18.96 -12.66 -32.50
CA ASN A 32 -18.95 -12.61 -33.96
C ASN A 32 -18.05 -11.51 -34.57
N GLU A 33 -17.11 -10.98 -33.79
CA GLU A 33 -16.10 -10.04 -34.27
C GLU A 33 -14.75 -10.72 -34.46
N THR A 34 -13.98 -10.23 -35.43
CA THR A 34 -12.65 -10.78 -35.72
C THR A 34 -11.63 -10.24 -34.71
N ILE A 35 -10.91 -11.15 -34.04
CA ILE A 35 -9.84 -10.79 -33.11
C ILE A 35 -8.49 -11.32 -33.59
N SER A 36 -7.43 -10.57 -33.25
CA SER A 36 -6.04 -10.96 -33.49
C SER A 36 -5.33 -11.23 -32.17
N VAL A 37 -4.97 -12.50 -31.97
CA VAL A 37 -4.20 -12.98 -30.83
C VAL A 37 -2.74 -13.10 -31.26
N GLU A 38 -1.91 -12.23 -30.70
CA GLU A 38 -0.47 -12.17 -30.96
C GLU A 38 0.32 -12.72 -29.77
N CYS A 39 1.42 -13.40 -30.06
CA CYS A 39 2.46 -13.75 -29.12
C CYS A 39 3.82 -13.44 -29.72
N SER A 40 4.78 -13.04 -28.90
CA SER A 40 6.11 -12.68 -29.40
C SER A 40 7.21 -13.12 -28.46
N SER A 41 8.35 -13.51 -29.02
CA SER A 41 9.58 -13.85 -28.31
C SER A 41 10.76 -13.15 -28.97
N LEU A 42 11.74 -12.72 -28.17
CA LEU A 42 12.94 -12.04 -28.67
C LEU A 42 13.74 -12.89 -29.67
N ILE A 43 13.65 -14.22 -29.56
CA ILE A 43 14.48 -15.16 -30.34
C ILE A 43 13.67 -15.80 -31.49
N ALA A 44 12.36 -16.01 -31.29
CA ALA A 44 11.51 -16.75 -32.23
C ALA A 44 10.58 -15.85 -33.07
N GLY A 45 10.58 -14.53 -32.84
CA GLY A 45 9.76 -13.58 -33.59
C GLY A 45 8.32 -13.48 -33.06
N ARG A 46 7.39 -13.10 -33.95
CA ARG A 46 5.97 -12.85 -33.67
C ARG A 46 5.11 -13.93 -34.33
N CYS A 47 4.21 -14.53 -33.56
CA CYS A 47 3.15 -15.41 -34.04
C CYS A 47 1.81 -14.69 -33.85
N GLU A 48 0.92 -14.78 -34.83
CA GLU A 48 -0.40 -14.16 -34.80
C GLU A 48 -1.44 -15.13 -35.35
N VAL A 49 -2.56 -15.26 -34.64
CA VAL A 49 -3.74 -16.01 -35.07
C VAL A 49 -4.93 -15.05 -35.12
N LYS A 50 -5.66 -15.09 -36.22
CA LYS A 50 -6.92 -14.36 -36.40
C LYS A 50 -8.08 -15.34 -36.36
N ILE A 51 -9.05 -15.08 -35.48
CA ILE A 51 -10.28 -15.88 -35.38
C ILE A 51 -11.50 -14.97 -35.38
N ASN A 52 -12.65 -15.55 -35.74
CA ASN A 52 -13.94 -14.94 -35.47
C ASN A 52 -14.41 -15.41 -34.08
N ALA A 53 -14.58 -14.48 -33.14
CA ALA A 53 -14.79 -14.82 -31.75
C ALA A 53 -16.21 -15.36 -31.50
N THR A 54 -16.31 -16.50 -30.85
CA THR A 54 -17.56 -17.14 -30.41
C THR A 54 -17.50 -17.42 -28.91
N LYS A 55 -18.64 -17.63 -28.25
CA LYS A 55 -18.67 -17.99 -26.82
C LYS A 55 -17.80 -19.21 -26.46
N ALA A 56 -17.55 -20.10 -27.41
CA ALA A 56 -16.68 -21.26 -27.21
C ALA A 56 -15.18 -20.90 -27.10
N ASP A 57 -14.79 -19.71 -27.56
CA ASP A 57 -13.40 -19.23 -27.52
C ASP A 57 -13.04 -18.58 -26.17
N ALA A 58 -14.02 -18.37 -25.28
CA ALA A 58 -13.78 -17.83 -23.94
C ALA A 58 -12.95 -18.80 -23.10
N GLY A 59 -11.91 -18.29 -22.44
CA GLY A 59 -11.11 -19.05 -21.49
C GLY A 59 -9.63 -18.73 -21.54
N GLU A 60 -8.85 -19.70 -21.06
CA GLU A 60 -7.40 -19.61 -20.98
C GLU A 60 -6.74 -20.19 -22.23
N TRP A 61 -6.01 -19.33 -22.92
CA TRP A 61 -5.25 -19.62 -24.12
C TRP A 61 -3.77 -19.72 -23.77
N HIS A 62 -3.10 -20.67 -24.42
CA HIS A 62 -1.68 -20.87 -24.26
C HIS A 62 -1.00 -20.75 -25.60
N CYS A 63 -0.04 -19.84 -25.66
CA CYS A 63 0.80 -19.66 -26.81
C CYS A 63 2.13 -20.34 -26.59
N HIS A 64 2.47 -21.22 -27.51
CA HIS A 64 3.57 -22.14 -27.43
C HIS A 64 4.58 -21.77 -28.53
N ILE A 65 5.73 -21.23 -28.14
CA ILE A 65 6.72 -20.68 -29.07
C ILE A 65 8.05 -21.44 -28.89
N GLY A 66 8.34 -22.37 -29.80
CA GLY A 66 9.60 -23.12 -29.84
C GLY A 66 10.59 -22.60 -30.88
N THR A 67 11.88 -22.86 -30.67
CA THR A 67 12.92 -22.69 -31.69
C THR A 67 13.49 -24.06 -32.09
N SER A 68 13.87 -24.20 -33.35
CA SER A 68 14.45 -25.45 -33.88
C SER A 68 15.83 -25.79 -33.31
N THR A 69 16.50 -24.82 -32.68
CA THR A 69 17.91 -24.92 -32.28
C THR A 69 18.14 -25.28 -30.82
N VAL A 70 17.19 -24.99 -29.93
CA VAL A 70 17.40 -25.11 -28.47
C VAL A 70 16.40 -26.06 -27.79
N GLY A 71 15.36 -26.52 -28.50
CA GLY A 71 14.29 -27.35 -27.92
C GLY A 71 13.52 -26.67 -26.77
N LEU A 72 13.81 -25.40 -26.48
CA LEU A 72 13.23 -24.62 -25.41
C LEU A 72 11.98 -23.93 -25.94
N GLU A 73 10.85 -24.24 -25.33
CA GLU A 73 9.55 -23.66 -25.65
C GLU A 73 9.20 -22.55 -24.66
N SER A 74 8.87 -21.37 -25.17
CA SER A 74 8.29 -20.28 -24.39
C SER A 74 6.78 -20.41 -24.41
N LYS A 75 6.20 -20.52 -23.21
CA LYS A 75 4.75 -20.59 -23.00
C LYS A 75 4.23 -19.26 -22.48
N GLN A 76 3.29 -18.64 -23.20
CA GLN A 76 2.61 -17.41 -22.79
C GLN A 76 1.15 -17.69 -22.52
N LYS A 77 0.66 -17.24 -21.37
CA LYS A 77 -0.75 -17.33 -20.99
C LYS A 77 -1.50 -16.09 -21.45
N ILE A 78 -2.65 -16.31 -22.08
CA ILE A 78 -3.56 -15.28 -22.56
C ILE A 78 -4.96 -15.66 -22.06
N VAL A 79 -5.74 -14.69 -21.61
CA VAL A 79 -7.14 -14.92 -21.23
C VAL A 79 -8.02 -14.24 -22.25
N VAL A 80 -8.90 -15.00 -22.91
CA VAL A 80 -9.89 -14.48 -23.85
C VAL A 80 -11.24 -14.45 -23.14
N ARG A 81 -11.90 -13.30 -23.18
CA ARG A 81 -13.25 -13.13 -22.64
C ARG A 81 -14.14 -12.60 -23.73
N ILE A 82 -15.21 -13.34 -23.99
CA ILE A 82 -16.28 -12.89 -24.86
C ILE A 82 -17.25 -12.08 -24.00
N VAL A 83 -17.37 -10.80 -24.34
CA VAL A 83 -18.13 -9.81 -23.59
C VAL A 83 -19.10 -9.09 -24.53
N ASP A 84 -20.07 -8.41 -23.94
CA ASP A 84 -20.82 -7.40 -24.68
C ASP A 84 -19.96 -6.13 -24.83
N LYS A 85 -20.56 -4.98 -25.14
CA LYS A 85 -19.80 -3.74 -25.39
C LYS A 85 -19.10 -3.13 -24.17
N LEU A 86 -19.44 -3.56 -22.96
CA LEU A 86 -18.81 -3.15 -21.70
C LEU A 86 -18.32 -4.39 -20.94
N ALA A 87 -17.15 -4.29 -20.32
CA ALA A 87 -16.60 -5.39 -19.52
C ALA A 87 -15.89 -4.91 -18.26
N ALA A 88 -16.17 -5.57 -17.14
CA ALA A 88 -15.37 -5.56 -15.93
C ALA A 88 -13.95 -6.03 -16.26
N VAL A 89 -12.93 -5.25 -15.90
CA VAL A 89 -11.53 -5.62 -16.18
C VAL A 89 -11.11 -6.82 -15.33
N GLU A 90 -11.51 -6.83 -14.07
CA GLU A 90 -11.28 -7.91 -13.11
C GLU A 90 -12.64 -8.31 -12.51
N PRO A 91 -13.32 -9.35 -13.06
CA PRO A 91 -14.66 -9.73 -12.63
C PRO A 91 -14.72 -10.30 -11.22
N ASN A 92 -13.61 -10.86 -10.74
CA ASN A 92 -13.46 -11.36 -9.38
C ASN A 92 -12.28 -10.63 -8.78
N LEU A 93 -12.57 -9.63 -7.95
CA LEU A 93 -11.56 -8.77 -7.35
C LEU A 93 -11.48 -9.08 -5.86
N THR A 94 -10.29 -9.35 -5.36
CA THR A 94 -10.07 -9.55 -3.93
C THR A 94 -9.23 -8.42 -3.36
N VAL A 95 -9.75 -7.77 -2.30
CA VAL A 95 -9.17 -6.54 -1.74
C VAL A 95 -9.02 -6.66 -0.25
N VAL A 96 -8.06 -5.93 0.32
CA VAL A 96 -7.83 -5.94 1.77
C VAL A 96 -8.72 -4.90 2.46
N HIS A 97 -9.36 -5.26 3.57
CA HIS A 97 -10.18 -4.37 4.39
C HIS A 97 -9.43 -3.08 4.75
N ALA A 98 -10.16 -1.96 4.77
CA ALA A 98 -9.66 -0.61 5.03
C ALA A 98 -8.56 -0.11 4.07
N ARG A 99 -8.21 -0.88 3.03
CA ARG A 99 -7.34 -0.42 1.94
C ARG A 99 -8.19 0.14 0.81
N PRO A 100 -7.62 1.05 -0.01
CA PRO A 100 -8.33 1.59 -1.15
C PRO A 100 -8.34 0.58 -2.32
N ALA A 101 -9.49 0.45 -2.99
CA ALA A 101 -9.71 -0.45 -4.12
C ALA A 101 -10.27 0.31 -5.32
N THR A 102 -10.01 -0.18 -6.53
CA THR A 102 -10.57 0.40 -7.76
C THR A 102 -11.38 -0.66 -8.48
N LEU A 103 -12.65 -0.37 -8.72
CA LEU A 103 -13.51 -1.14 -9.60
C LEU A 103 -13.44 -0.49 -10.99
N LEU A 104 -13.28 -1.30 -12.03
CA LEU A 104 -13.02 -0.80 -13.37
C LEU A 104 -13.76 -1.64 -14.40
N CYS A 105 -14.54 -0.96 -15.22
CA CYS A 105 -15.07 -1.49 -16.46
C CYS A 105 -14.56 -0.65 -17.63
N VAL A 106 -14.40 -1.30 -18.78
CA VAL A 106 -13.95 -0.65 -20.01
C VAL A 106 -14.82 -1.06 -21.18
N SER A 107 -14.92 -0.19 -22.18
CA SER A 107 -15.52 -0.56 -23.46
C SER A 107 -14.69 -1.67 -24.13
N ALA A 108 -15.39 -2.70 -24.61
CA ALA A 108 -14.75 -3.83 -25.28
C ALA A 108 -14.19 -3.44 -26.65
N GLN A 109 -14.76 -2.42 -27.29
CA GLN A 109 -14.23 -1.84 -28.52
C GLN A 109 -13.21 -0.76 -28.19
N THR A 110 -12.08 -0.77 -28.91
CA THR A 110 -11.01 0.20 -28.67
C THR A 110 -11.48 1.61 -29.06
N LEU A 111 -11.16 2.62 -28.22
CA LEU A 111 -11.48 4.04 -28.45
C LEU A 111 -12.99 4.34 -28.54
N THR A 112 -13.83 3.59 -27.82
CA THR A 112 -15.25 3.92 -27.68
C THR A 112 -15.49 4.70 -26.38
N PRO A 113 -15.79 6.00 -26.48
CA PRO A 113 -16.01 6.86 -25.31
C PRO A 113 -17.32 6.51 -24.62
N LEU A 114 -17.41 6.81 -23.33
CA LEU A 114 -18.60 6.61 -22.51
C LEU A 114 -19.31 7.95 -22.30
N SER A 115 -20.62 7.98 -22.52
CA SER A 115 -21.45 9.16 -22.26
C SER A 115 -21.79 9.33 -20.78
N TYR A 116 -21.83 8.22 -20.03
CA TYR A 116 -21.90 8.22 -18.57
C TYR A 116 -21.32 6.92 -18.01
N CYS A 117 -21.07 6.95 -16.70
CA CYS A 117 -20.60 5.81 -15.92
C CYS A 117 -21.36 5.77 -14.59
N ARG A 118 -21.80 4.59 -14.20
CA ARG A 118 -22.65 4.35 -13.02
C ARG A 118 -22.23 3.07 -12.34
N PHE A 119 -22.26 3.07 -11.02
CA PHE A 119 -22.02 1.89 -10.21
C PHE A 119 -23.23 1.61 -9.32
N GLU A 120 -23.60 0.34 -9.24
CA GLU A 120 -24.53 -0.17 -8.25
C GLU A 120 -23.73 -0.99 -7.23
N PRO A 121 -23.58 -0.52 -5.99
CA PRO A 121 -23.00 -1.34 -4.93
C PRO A 121 -23.92 -2.52 -4.58
N PRO A 122 -23.39 -3.59 -3.95
CA PRO A 122 -24.19 -4.70 -3.46
C PRO A 122 -25.20 -4.26 -2.39
N SER A 123 -24.89 -3.17 -1.68
CA SER A 123 -25.76 -2.53 -0.70
C SER A 123 -25.80 -1.01 -0.93
N GLY A 124 -27.00 -0.43 -0.92
CA GLY A 124 -27.23 1.01 -1.09
C GLY A 124 -27.73 1.39 -2.49
N SER A 125 -27.80 2.70 -2.73
CA SER A 125 -28.35 3.24 -3.97
C SER A 125 -27.31 3.32 -5.09
N PRO A 126 -27.69 3.06 -6.36
CA PRO A 126 -26.87 3.37 -7.51
C PRO A 126 -26.41 4.83 -7.54
N PHE A 127 -25.22 5.06 -8.07
CA PHE A 127 -24.69 6.42 -8.27
C PHE A 127 -23.92 6.54 -9.57
N SER A 128 -24.08 7.68 -10.23
CA SER A 128 -23.26 8.04 -11.39
C SER A 128 -21.93 8.64 -10.94
N ILE A 129 -20.86 8.38 -11.68
CA ILE A 129 -19.53 8.87 -11.38
C ILE A 129 -18.85 9.36 -12.65
N SER A 130 -18.12 10.47 -12.52
CA SER A 130 -17.45 11.16 -13.61
C SER A 130 -16.13 11.79 -13.13
N PRO A 131 -15.25 12.26 -14.03
CA PRO A 131 -13.98 12.87 -13.66
C PRO A 131 -14.08 14.07 -12.72
N GLU A 132 -15.24 14.74 -12.65
CA GLU A 132 -15.50 15.85 -11.73
C GLU A 132 -15.64 15.40 -10.26
N VAL A 133 -15.94 14.12 -10.02
CA VAL A 133 -16.02 13.52 -8.69
C VAL A 133 -14.62 13.14 -8.22
N THR A 134 -13.87 14.13 -7.78
CA THR A 134 -12.51 13.98 -7.26
C THR A 134 -12.49 13.46 -5.83
N GLU A 135 -11.30 13.09 -5.32
CA GLU A 135 -11.14 12.54 -3.98
C GLU A 135 -11.60 13.49 -2.85
N ASP A 136 -11.47 14.80 -3.03
CA ASP A 136 -11.95 15.84 -2.11
C ASP A 136 -13.48 16.01 -2.15
N LYS A 137 -14.12 15.63 -3.26
CA LYS A 137 -15.57 15.70 -3.48
C LYS A 137 -16.20 14.31 -3.62
N ALA A 138 -15.63 13.34 -2.92
CA ALA A 138 -16.05 11.95 -3.02
C ALA A 138 -17.54 11.78 -2.65
N ILE A 139 -18.28 11.05 -3.48
CA ILE A 139 -19.67 10.67 -3.21
C ILE A 139 -19.69 9.87 -1.91
N LEU A 140 -20.61 10.23 -1.00
CA LEU A 140 -20.72 9.67 0.34
C LEU A 140 -19.39 9.71 1.13
N GLY A 141 -18.51 10.66 0.80
CA GLY A 141 -17.18 10.82 1.40
C GLY A 141 -16.17 9.72 1.07
N ARG A 142 -16.49 8.79 0.14
CA ARG A 142 -15.67 7.59 -0.07
C ARG A 142 -15.50 7.11 -1.52
N TYR A 143 -16.40 7.44 -2.44
CA TYR A 143 -16.34 7.00 -3.83
C TYR A 143 -15.91 8.16 -4.74
N TYR A 144 -14.85 7.97 -5.53
CA TYR A 144 -14.34 9.01 -6.42
C TYR A 144 -13.74 8.44 -7.69
N PHE A 145 -13.67 9.24 -8.74
CA PHE A 145 -13.15 8.84 -10.03
C PHE A 145 -11.61 8.92 -10.01
N PRO A 146 -10.89 7.86 -10.40
CA PRO A 146 -9.43 7.87 -10.39
C PRO A 146 -8.87 8.72 -11.54
N ALA A 147 -7.93 9.63 -11.23
CA ALA A 147 -7.37 10.60 -12.19
C ALA A 147 -6.60 9.99 -13.38
N ASN A 148 -6.22 8.71 -13.30
CA ASN A 148 -5.52 7.99 -14.38
C ASN A 148 -6.48 7.27 -15.34
N ARG A 149 -7.78 7.56 -15.27
CA ARG A 149 -8.82 7.03 -16.16
C ARG A 149 -9.54 8.17 -16.84
N SER A 150 -10.30 7.84 -17.89
CA SER A 150 -11.13 8.81 -18.61
C SER A 150 -12.31 8.10 -19.25
N LEU A 151 -13.47 8.76 -19.21
CA LEU A 151 -14.67 8.31 -19.91
C LEU A 151 -14.47 8.38 -21.44
N ASP A 152 -13.73 9.38 -21.94
CA ASP A 152 -13.38 9.49 -23.36
C ASP A 152 -12.51 8.31 -23.83
N GLY A 153 -11.70 7.78 -22.91
CA GLY A 153 -10.89 6.59 -23.13
C GLY A 153 -11.64 5.27 -22.96
N GLY A 154 -12.96 5.31 -22.76
CA GLY A 154 -13.77 4.11 -22.59
C GLY A 154 -13.72 3.51 -21.19
N ALA A 155 -13.21 4.20 -20.17
CA ALA A 155 -13.00 3.65 -18.83
C ALA A 155 -14.00 4.18 -17.79
N CYS A 156 -14.90 3.30 -17.34
CA CYS A 156 -15.83 3.54 -16.23
C CYS A 156 -15.21 3.01 -14.93
N ALA A 157 -14.79 3.89 -14.03
CA ALA A 157 -14.03 3.51 -12.85
C ALA A 157 -14.51 4.22 -11.59
N VAL A 158 -14.54 3.48 -10.47
CA VAL A 158 -14.72 4.04 -9.14
C VAL A 158 -13.61 3.57 -8.22
N ARG A 159 -13.03 4.51 -7.48
CA ARG A 159 -12.08 4.23 -6.41
C ARG A 159 -12.78 4.36 -5.06
N LEU A 160 -12.72 3.28 -4.29
CA LEU A 160 -13.15 3.22 -2.91
C LEU A 160 -11.98 3.71 -2.05
N ARG A 161 -12.18 4.80 -1.31
CA ARG A 161 -11.15 5.37 -0.42
C ARG A 161 -10.72 4.40 0.68
N ARG A 162 -11.69 3.69 1.25
CA ARG A 162 -11.50 2.61 2.23
C ARG A 162 -12.57 1.56 2.00
N VAL A 163 -12.16 0.34 1.69
CA VAL A 163 -13.07 -0.81 1.59
C VAL A 163 -13.59 -1.21 2.97
N ARG A 164 -14.87 -1.55 3.04
CA ARG A 164 -15.63 -2.05 4.21
C ARG A 164 -16.19 -3.44 3.87
N HIS A 165 -16.60 -4.18 4.89
CA HIS A 165 -17.24 -5.49 4.69
C HIS A 165 -18.56 -5.39 3.91
N ASP A 166 -19.34 -4.32 4.12
CA ASP A 166 -20.59 -4.09 3.38
C ASP A 166 -20.40 -3.81 1.88
N ASP A 167 -19.15 -3.57 1.44
CA ASP A 167 -18.83 -3.48 0.02
C ASP A 167 -18.69 -4.86 -0.64
N ARG A 168 -18.65 -5.95 0.14
CA ARG A 168 -18.55 -7.32 -0.35
C ARG A 168 -19.79 -7.68 -1.17
N GLY A 169 -19.57 -8.33 -2.32
CA GLY A 169 -20.65 -8.85 -3.16
C GLY A 169 -20.55 -8.37 -4.61
N ALA A 170 -21.68 -8.46 -5.32
CA ALA A 170 -21.77 -8.09 -6.72
C ALA A 170 -21.94 -6.57 -6.87
N TRP A 171 -21.00 -5.95 -7.58
CA TRP A 171 -21.09 -4.57 -8.04
C TRP A 171 -21.47 -4.55 -9.52
N THR A 172 -22.54 -3.87 -9.88
CA THR A 172 -22.86 -3.61 -11.28
C THR A 172 -22.11 -2.36 -11.72
N CYS A 173 -21.35 -2.44 -12.80
CA CYS A 173 -20.90 -1.25 -13.53
C CYS A 173 -21.78 -1.09 -14.76
N ALA A 174 -22.22 0.13 -15.00
CA ALA A 174 -23.09 0.46 -16.11
C ALA A 174 -22.53 1.69 -16.84
N ALA A 175 -22.53 1.65 -18.17
CA ALA A 175 -22.06 2.76 -18.98
C ALA A 175 -22.92 2.95 -20.22
N GLY A 176 -23.15 4.22 -20.57
CA GLY A 176 -23.75 4.60 -21.84
C GLY A 176 -22.69 4.67 -22.92
N LEU A 177 -22.95 4.06 -24.06
CA LEU A 177 -22.06 4.08 -25.23
C LEU A 177 -22.62 5.02 -26.33
N ASP A 178 -21.87 5.16 -27.42
CA ASP A 178 -22.17 6.05 -28.55
C ASP A 178 -23.41 5.65 -29.36
N ASP A 179 -23.90 4.42 -29.18
CA ASP A 179 -25.17 3.94 -29.75
C ASP A 179 -26.41 4.36 -28.94
N GLY A 180 -26.21 5.08 -27.82
CA GLY A 180 -27.28 5.56 -26.94
C GLY A 180 -27.83 4.50 -25.98
N ASN A 181 -27.27 3.28 -25.96
CA ASN A 181 -27.69 2.22 -25.07
C ASN A 181 -26.81 2.15 -23.80
N GLU A 182 -27.40 1.67 -22.70
CA GLU A 182 -26.67 1.26 -21.49
C GLU A 182 -26.19 -0.18 -21.64
N TYR A 183 -24.94 -0.42 -21.30
CA TYR A 183 -24.38 -1.77 -21.15
C TYR A 183 -23.90 -1.95 -19.72
N VAL A 184 -23.98 -3.19 -19.23
CA VAL A 184 -23.64 -3.52 -17.84
C VAL A 184 -22.71 -4.73 -17.78
N ASP A 185 -21.84 -4.76 -16.78
CA ASP A 185 -21.12 -5.96 -16.36
C ASP A 185 -21.01 -5.98 -14.82
N VAL A 186 -20.62 -7.13 -14.27
CA VAL A 186 -20.59 -7.37 -12.83
C VAL A 186 -19.16 -7.61 -12.35
N ILE A 187 -18.80 -6.98 -11.23
CA ILE A 187 -17.57 -7.21 -10.48
C ILE A 187 -17.96 -7.82 -9.13
N HIS A 188 -17.55 -9.06 -8.87
CA HIS A 188 -17.65 -9.69 -7.57
C HIS A 188 -16.45 -9.25 -6.71
N LEU A 189 -16.74 -8.47 -5.67
CA LEU A 189 -15.76 -7.99 -4.71
C LEU A 189 -15.72 -8.90 -3.48
N GLU A 190 -14.57 -9.51 -3.23
CA GLU A 190 -14.27 -10.21 -1.99
C GLU A 190 -13.35 -9.35 -1.11
N VAL A 191 -13.65 -9.28 0.19
CA VAL A 191 -12.88 -8.47 1.15
C VAL A 191 -12.10 -9.40 2.07
N GLN A 192 -10.78 -9.45 1.88
CA GLN A 192 -9.84 -10.13 2.75
C GLN A 192 -9.44 -9.24 3.94
N GLY A 193 -9.27 -9.84 5.10
CA GLY A 193 -8.93 -9.12 6.32
C GLY A 193 -10.00 -9.32 7.38
N ASP A 194 -9.53 -9.68 8.56
CA ASP A 194 -10.24 -10.33 9.65
C ASP A 194 -11.32 -9.43 10.27
N LEU A 195 -12.56 -9.63 9.84
CA LEU A 195 -13.80 -9.29 10.57
C LEU A 195 -14.90 -10.35 10.33
N ASP A 196 -14.68 -11.31 9.41
CA ASP A 196 -15.64 -12.39 9.13
C ASP A 196 -15.80 -13.39 10.30
N GLY A 197 -15.02 -13.24 11.38
CA GLY A 197 -15.18 -13.96 12.65
C GLY A 197 -15.65 -13.12 13.84
N GLY A 198 -16.08 -11.86 13.64
CA GLY A 198 -16.42 -10.96 14.74
C GLY A 198 -15.22 -10.32 15.45
N ALA A 199 -14.05 -10.30 14.80
CA ALA A 199 -12.82 -9.75 15.39
C ALA A 199 -12.75 -8.22 15.26
N CYS A 200 -12.90 -7.49 16.36
CA CYS A 200 -12.63 -6.06 16.44
C CYS A 200 -11.19 -5.81 16.92
N ALA A 201 -10.40 -5.04 16.17
CA ALA A 201 -9.00 -4.75 16.52
C ALA A 201 -8.76 -3.25 16.77
N VAL A 202 -8.06 -2.94 17.86
CA VAL A 202 -7.57 -1.59 18.19
C VAL A 202 -6.06 -1.52 17.90
N ARG A 203 -5.63 -0.49 17.16
CA ARG A 203 -4.22 -0.25 16.85
C ARG A 203 -3.69 0.96 17.63
N VAL A 204 -2.87 0.71 18.63
CA VAL A 204 -2.11 1.75 19.34
C VAL A 204 -0.89 2.16 18.50
N ARG A 205 -0.77 3.44 18.13
CA ARG A 205 0.36 3.97 17.35
C ARG A 205 1.33 4.69 18.29
N ARG A 206 2.62 4.38 18.17
CA ARG A 206 3.69 4.94 19.02
C ARG A 206 3.46 4.60 20.50
N VAL A 207 3.54 3.31 20.82
CA VAL A 207 3.37 2.78 22.18
C VAL A 207 4.30 3.49 23.16
N ARG A 208 3.73 4.04 24.23
CA ARG A 208 4.39 4.70 25.35
C ARG A 208 4.30 3.81 26.58
N HIS A 209 5.11 4.12 27.59
CA HIS A 209 5.03 3.45 28.87
C HIS A 209 3.67 3.62 29.55
N ASP A 210 2.94 4.70 29.26
CA ASP A 210 1.59 4.94 29.80
C ASP A 210 0.50 4.07 29.16
N ASP A 211 0.81 3.42 28.02
CA ASP A 211 -0.12 2.48 27.39
C ASP A 211 -0.12 1.11 28.09
N ARG A 212 0.83 0.88 29.01
CA ARG A 212 0.92 -0.36 29.80
C ARG A 212 -0.30 -0.49 30.72
N GLY A 213 -0.79 -1.71 30.89
CA GLY A 213 -1.86 -2.01 31.84
C GLY A 213 -2.89 -2.98 31.31
N ALA A 214 -3.99 -3.08 32.04
CA ALA A 214 -5.15 -3.89 31.66
C ALA A 214 -6.01 -3.11 30.66
N TRP A 215 -6.18 -3.69 29.47
CA TRP A 215 -7.11 -3.25 28.46
C TRP A 215 -8.32 -4.16 28.49
N THR A 216 -9.49 -3.64 28.17
CA THR A 216 -10.72 -4.42 28.14
C THR A 216 -11.23 -4.46 26.71
N CYS A 217 -11.46 -5.67 26.19
CA CYS A 217 -12.22 -5.85 24.97
C CYS A 217 -13.63 -6.29 25.34
N ALA A 218 -14.63 -5.77 24.63
CA ALA A 218 -16.03 -6.12 24.83
C ALA A 218 -16.70 -6.33 23.47
N ALA A 219 -17.60 -7.30 23.41
CA ALA A 219 -18.42 -7.59 22.24
C ALA A 219 -19.87 -7.84 22.66
N GLY A 220 -20.79 -7.08 22.08
CA GLY A 220 -22.22 -7.37 22.16
C GLY A 220 -22.62 -8.38 21.09
N LEU A 221 -23.34 -9.43 21.47
CA LEU A 221 -23.90 -10.42 20.53
C LEU A 221 -25.41 -10.21 20.36
N ASP A 222 -25.99 -10.84 19.32
CA ASP A 222 -27.43 -10.75 19.02
C ASP A 222 -28.34 -11.37 20.10
N ASP A 223 -27.75 -12.03 21.11
CA ASP A 223 -28.45 -12.50 22.31
C ASP A 223 -28.78 -11.37 23.30
N GLY A 224 -28.32 -10.14 23.01
CA GLY A 224 -28.50 -8.96 23.85
C GLY A 224 -27.53 -8.88 25.02
N ASN A 225 -26.53 -9.77 25.09
CA ASN A 225 -25.52 -9.78 26.14
C ASN A 225 -24.20 -9.17 25.64
N GLU A 226 -23.47 -8.55 26.56
CA GLU A 226 -22.11 -8.07 26.35
C GLU A 226 -21.12 -9.03 27.01
N TYR A 227 -20.14 -9.48 26.24
CA TYR A 227 -19.07 -10.36 26.67
C TYR A 227 -17.78 -9.57 26.75
N VAL A 228 -17.09 -9.66 27.88
CA VAL A 228 -15.95 -8.81 28.21
C VAL A 228 -14.74 -9.66 28.59
N ASP A 229 -13.57 -9.33 28.07
CA ASP A 229 -12.30 -9.95 28.45
C ASP A 229 -11.20 -8.90 28.66
N VAL A 230 -10.16 -9.28 29.41
CA VAL A 230 -9.06 -8.40 29.81
C VAL A 230 -7.77 -8.82 29.11
N ILE A 231 -7.18 -7.86 28.41
CA ILE A 231 -5.90 -7.96 27.71
C ILE A 231 -4.84 -7.27 28.57
N HIS A 232 -3.85 -8.02 29.05
CA HIS A 232 -2.71 -7.43 29.76
C HIS A 232 -1.64 -6.98 28.76
N LEU A 233 -1.43 -5.66 28.67
CA LEU A 233 -0.43 -5.06 27.78
C LEU A 233 0.85 -4.70 28.56
N GLU A 234 1.92 -5.43 28.28
CA GLU A 234 3.27 -5.07 28.70
C GLU A 234 4.05 -4.38 27.59
N VAL A 235 4.80 -3.34 27.97
CA VAL A 235 5.67 -2.59 27.04
C VAL A 235 7.12 -2.77 27.50
N GLN A 236 7.87 -3.61 26.80
CA GLN A 236 9.30 -3.80 27.05
C GLN A 236 10.11 -2.75 26.26
N GLY A 237 11.11 -2.14 26.88
CA GLY A 237 12.09 -1.31 26.14
C GLY A 237 12.10 0.20 26.40
N TYR A 238 11.66 0.66 27.57
CA TYR A 238 12.20 1.91 28.11
C TYR A 238 13.11 1.56 29.28
N TYR A 239 14.42 1.73 29.10
CA TYR A 239 15.28 1.99 30.25
C TYR A 239 14.63 3.15 30.97
N THR A 240 14.11 2.91 32.17
CA THR A 240 14.06 3.98 33.15
C THR A 240 15.50 4.46 33.23
N MET A 241 15.81 5.65 32.71
CA MET A 241 16.93 6.36 33.32
C MET A 241 16.54 6.45 34.78
N SER A 242 17.15 5.61 35.62
CA SER A 242 16.99 5.69 37.05
C SER A 242 17.24 7.13 37.43
N THR A 243 16.20 7.86 37.79
CA THR A 243 16.30 9.11 38.54
C THR A 243 16.71 8.83 39.99
N ALA A 244 17.52 7.79 40.22
CA ALA A 244 18.01 7.34 41.52
C ALA A 244 19.53 7.53 41.69
N SER A 245 20.24 8.23 40.79
CA SER A 245 21.67 8.55 40.97
C SER A 245 22.03 10.04 40.88
N VAL A 246 21.06 10.94 40.77
CA VAL A 246 21.32 12.41 40.70
C VAL A 246 21.43 13.07 42.08
N THR A 247 21.33 12.33 43.19
CA THR A 247 21.54 12.87 44.55
C THR A 247 22.86 12.45 45.20
N GLY A 248 23.65 11.59 44.56
CA GLY A 248 24.94 11.11 45.11
C GLY A 248 26.20 11.79 44.54
N ILE A 249 26.12 12.42 43.37
CA ILE A 249 27.31 12.96 42.66
C ILE A 249 27.40 14.49 42.73
N THR A 250 26.33 15.20 43.07
CA THR A 250 26.35 16.67 43.17
C THR A 250 27.10 17.16 44.42
N PHE A 251 26.95 16.53 45.57
CA PHE A 251 27.62 16.99 46.80
C PHE A 251 29.11 16.63 46.86
N GLY A 252 29.52 15.48 46.33
CA GLY A 252 30.93 15.06 46.33
C GLY A 252 31.78 15.86 45.33
N SER A 253 31.23 16.15 44.14
CA SER A 253 31.94 16.92 43.11
C SER A 253 32.07 18.40 43.47
N ILE A 254 31.04 19.00 44.07
CA ILE A 254 31.11 20.40 44.53
C ILE A 254 32.15 20.57 45.65
N ALA A 255 32.24 19.62 46.59
CA ALA A 255 33.27 19.66 47.63
C ALA A 255 34.69 19.49 47.07
N ALA A 256 34.89 18.57 46.13
CA ALA A 256 36.18 18.36 45.47
C ALA A 256 36.61 19.60 44.65
N ILE A 257 35.67 20.23 43.93
CA ILE A 257 35.93 21.47 43.18
C ILE A 257 36.24 22.63 44.13
N ALA A 258 35.52 22.78 45.25
CA ALA A 258 35.82 23.82 46.23
C ALA A 258 37.21 23.65 46.84
N VAL A 259 37.62 22.42 47.16
CA VAL A 259 38.97 22.12 47.65
C VAL A 259 40.03 22.42 46.59
N LEU A 260 39.79 22.04 45.32
CA LEU A 260 40.73 22.35 44.22
C LEU A 260 40.83 23.85 43.95
N VAL A 261 39.74 24.62 44.07
CA VAL A 261 39.75 26.08 43.96
C VAL A 261 40.51 26.71 45.13
N ILE A 262 40.31 26.24 46.36
CA ILE A 262 41.06 26.74 47.53
C ILE A 262 42.55 26.43 47.40
N LEU A 263 42.91 25.21 46.96
CA LEU A 263 44.30 24.84 46.70
C LEU A 263 44.89 25.68 45.55
N GLY A 264 44.14 25.90 44.46
CA GLY A 264 44.54 26.77 43.35
C GLY A 264 44.77 28.22 43.79
N VAL A 265 43.88 28.80 44.60
CA VAL A 265 44.02 30.15 45.15
C VAL A 265 45.20 30.24 46.13
N SER A 266 45.45 29.20 46.94
CA SER A 266 46.60 29.16 47.85
C SER A 266 47.94 29.07 47.09
N ALA A 267 47.98 28.29 46.00
CA ALA A 267 49.14 28.19 45.12
C ALA A 267 49.34 29.48 44.31
N TRP A 268 48.25 30.13 43.90
CA TRP A 268 48.29 31.41 43.21
C TRP A 268 48.74 32.54 44.14
N LYS A 269 48.27 32.59 45.39
CA LYS A 269 48.75 33.55 46.42
C LYS A 269 50.21 33.30 46.80
N LYS A 270 50.68 32.05 46.82
CA LYS A 270 52.12 31.74 47.02
C LYS A 270 52.99 32.10 45.81
N LYS A 271 52.50 31.96 44.57
CA LYS A 271 53.21 32.40 43.36
C LYS A 271 53.18 33.91 43.14
N THR A 272 52.07 34.58 43.43
CA THR A 272 51.97 36.06 43.30
C THR A 272 52.74 36.82 44.38
N PHE A 273 53.14 36.16 45.48
CA PHE A 273 54.08 36.71 46.46
C PHE A 273 55.56 36.50 46.08
N LEU A 274 55.86 35.66 45.08
CA LEU A 274 57.23 35.28 44.70
C LEU A 274 57.59 35.54 43.22
N THR A 275 56.69 36.03 42.39
CA THR A 275 57.02 36.41 41.01
C THR A 275 56.23 37.63 40.58
N GLY A 276 56.95 38.75 40.41
CA GLY A 276 56.43 39.97 39.86
C GLY A 276 55.94 39.79 38.41
N ARG A 277 54.77 40.37 38.15
CA ARG A 277 54.31 40.99 36.90
C ARG A 277 54.82 40.38 35.59
N ALA A 278 53.98 39.59 34.92
CA ALA A 278 54.03 39.44 33.47
C ALA A 278 52.62 39.24 32.88
N ARG A 279 52.28 40.10 31.90
CA ARG A 279 51.04 40.15 31.11
C ARG A 279 51.26 39.38 29.80
N PRO A 280 50.22 38.74 29.25
CA PRO A 280 50.02 38.78 27.79
C PRO A 280 48.54 39.10 27.49
N GLU A 281 48.20 40.19 26.80
CA GLU A 281 48.20 40.37 25.33
C GLU A 281 47.36 39.33 24.58
N ALA A 282 46.17 39.78 24.19
CA ALA A 282 45.27 39.11 23.26
C ALA A 282 45.73 39.37 21.83
N ARG A 283 45.75 38.33 21.00
CA ARG A 283 45.73 38.45 19.55
C ARG A 283 44.81 37.39 18.95
N GLU A 284 43.81 37.91 18.28
CA GLU A 284 42.87 37.29 17.35
C GLU A 284 43.61 37.01 16.03
N MET A 285 43.42 35.84 15.42
CA MET A 285 43.62 35.65 13.97
C MET A 285 42.72 34.52 13.46
N ALA A 286 42.14 34.80 12.31
CA ALA A 286 41.14 34.06 11.58
C ALA A 286 41.74 33.01 10.62
N GLU A 287 40.84 32.36 9.89
CA GLU A 287 40.99 31.79 8.53
C GLU A 287 41.17 30.26 8.39
N GLU A 288 40.04 29.60 8.15
CA GLU A 288 39.68 28.92 6.88
C GLU A 288 40.80 28.32 6.01
N HIS A 289 40.82 26.99 5.82
CA HIS A 289 40.69 26.34 4.50
C HIS A 289 40.86 24.80 4.55
N GLU A 290 40.41 24.19 3.45
CA GLU A 290 39.95 22.83 3.19
C GLU A 290 40.96 21.66 3.18
N MET A 291 40.36 20.47 3.35
CA MET A 291 40.59 19.13 2.76
C MET A 291 41.99 18.65 2.36
N ALA A 292 42.36 17.47 2.89
CA ALA A 292 43.23 16.50 2.23
C ALA A 292 42.78 15.05 2.52
N ALA A 293 42.94 14.19 1.51
CA ALA A 293 42.46 12.82 1.44
C ALA A 293 43.37 11.77 2.12
N VAL A 294 42.78 10.58 2.32
CA VAL A 294 43.18 9.35 3.03
C VAL A 294 44.47 8.68 2.47
N PRO A 295 45.21 7.89 3.29
CA PRO A 295 45.18 6.43 3.08
C PRO A 295 45.12 5.59 4.38
N ALA A 296 44.83 4.31 4.15
CA ALA A 296 44.31 3.28 5.05
C ALA A 296 45.26 2.77 6.15
N GLU A 297 44.68 2.26 7.25
CA GLU A 297 45.03 0.94 7.79
C GLU A 297 43.99 0.42 8.82
N THR A 298 43.56 -0.83 8.58
CA THR A 298 43.20 -1.89 9.54
C THR A 298 42.14 -1.68 10.63
N GLY A 299 40.99 -2.33 10.41
CA GLY A 299 40.40 -3.28 11.36
C GLY A 299 39.76 -2.71 12.62
N ARG A 300 38.43 -2.54 12.60
CA ARG A 300 37.52 -2.87 13.71
C ARG A 300 36.06 -2.85 13.23
N THR A 301 35.38 -3.96 13.45
CA THR A 301 33.95 -4.19 13.26
C THR A 301 33.08 -3.12 13.95
N PRO A 302 32.02 -2.56 13.32
CA PRO A 302 31.00 -1.84 14.05
C PRO A 302 30.00 -2.84 14.63
N VAL A 303 29.95 -2.92 15.96
CA VAL A 303 28.86 -3.57 16.69
C VAL A 303 27.56 -2.84 16.32
N GLY A 304 26.64 -3.58 15.70
CA GLY A 304 25.36 -3.04 15.27
C GLY A 304 24.57 -2.46 16.44
N SER A 305 24.13 -1.23 16.29
CA SER A 305 22.99 -0.69 17.05
C SER A 305 21.75 -1.44 16.58
N GLN A 306 21.46 -2.57 17.22
CA GLN A 306 20.16 -3.21 17.12
C GLN A 306 19.17 -2.25 17.77
N ARG A 307 18.39 -1.58 16.92
CA ARG A 307 17.19 -0.86 17.32
C ARG A 307 16.22 -1.91 17.84
N THR A 308 16.24 -2.18 19.14
CA THR A 308 15.34 -3.14 19.78
C THR A 308 13.93 -2.64 19.56
N ILE A 309 13.20 -3.32 18.67
CA ILE A 309 11.77 -3.10 18.48
C ILE A 309 11.11 -3.57 19.78
N PRO A 310 10.33 -2.73 20.47
CA PRO A 310 9.64 -3.15 21.68
C PRO A 310 8.69 -4.30 21.32
N SER A 311 8.91 -5.46 21.94
CA SER A 311 8.03 -6.63 21.80
C SER A 311 6.84 -6.46 22.72
N VAL A 312 5.64 -6.62 22.15
CA VAL A 312 4.39 -6.67 22.88
C VAL A 312 4.08 -8.15 23.10
N ILE A 313 3.99 -8.56 24.36
CA ILE A 313 3.49 -9.89 24.74
C ILE A 313 2.03 -9.69 25.15
N VAL A 314 1.13 -10.42 24.47
CA VAL A 314 -0.29 -10.45 24.79
C VAL A 314 -0.58 -11.83 25.37
N GLU A 315 -0.93 -11.89 26.66
CA GLU A 315 -1.47 -13.10 27.27
C GLU A 315 -2.99 -12.95 27.33
N SER A 316 -3.71 -13.81 26.61
CA SER A 316 -5.17 -13.91 26.66
C SER A 316 -5.55 -15.16 27.47
N PRO A 317 -6.53 -15.09 28.39
CA PRO A 317 -7.06 -16.28 29.05
C PRO A 317 -7.74 -17.23 28.04
N SER A 318 -7.71 -18.53 28.32
CA SER A 318 -8.31 -19.56 27.46
C SER A 318 -9.83 -19.73 27.62
N GLU A 319 -10.46 -18.99 28.54
CA GLU A 319 -11.91 -19.09 28.83
C GLU A 319 -12.53 -17.71 29.09
N PRO A 320 -13.75 -17.44 28.58
CA PRO A 320 -14.41 -16.15 28.76
C PRO A 320 -14.82 -15.93 30.22
N SER A 321 -14.48 -14.75 30.75
CA SER A 321 -14.86 -14.36 32.11
C SER A 321 -16.28 -13.77 32.13
N THR A 322 -17.14 -14.33 32.98
CA THR A 322 -18.43 -13.85 33.51
C THR A 322 -19.20 -12.75 32.76
N SER A 323 -20.42 -13.08 32.29
CA SER A 323 -21.43 -12.13 31.81
C SER A 323 -21.83 -11.11 32.89
N ILE A 324 -21.79 -9.82 32.58
CA ILE A 324 -22.36 -8.77 33.44
C ILE A 324 -23.72 -8.41 32.85
N ARG A 325 -24.80 -8.75 33.58
CA ARG A 325 -26.17 -8.34 33.24
C ARG A 325 -26.41 -6.95 33.83
N HIS A 326 -26.53 -5.93 32.99
CA HIS A 326 -27.07 -4.65 33.44
C HIS A 326 -28.59 -4.76 33.52
N GLU A 327 -29.13 -4.94 34.73
CA GLU A 327 -30.55 -4.67 35.00
C GLU A 327 -30.76 -3.16 35.06
N HIS A 328 -31.81 -2.69 34.37
CA HIS A 328 -32.18 -1.29 34.18
C HIS A 328 -32.51 -0.53 35.47
#